data_AF-A0A0D3FF20-F1
#
_entry.id   AF-A0A0D3FF20-F1
#
_cell.length_a   1.000
_cell.length_b   1.000
_cell.length_c   1.000
_cell.angle_alpha   90.00
_cell.angle_beta   90.00
_cell.angle_gamma   90.00
#
_symmetry.space_group_name_H-M   'P 1'
#
loop_
_entity.id
_entity.type
_entity.pdbx_description
1 polymer ?
#
loop_
_entity_poly.entity_id
_entity_poly.type
_entity_poly.pdbx_seq_one_letter_code
_entity_poly.pdbx_strand_id
1 'polypeptide(L)'
;MPVILLQSFLVWQLILSVLILGRKYRANQIFGCLLVTAGVILAVASGANSGPFLSDVKLFWPAVLMASSACHAGASIIKEFVFIDGAKRLKGKRPDIFVVNSFGSGFQALFVFLLLPFLSNLKGIPLAELPAYINRGAACFLNIGGNLKDCHGAPLLPLLFIAMNMAFNISVLNLVKMSTALVASLTATLAVPLSIYVLSLPLPYIPGGTNLSTSFLVGAAILVLGLLLYNLPKKLAGRMKTD
;
A
#
# COMPACT_ATOMS: atom_id res chain seq x y z
N MET A 1 10.01 10.42 -1.77
CA MET A 1 8.57 10.39 -2.14
C MET A 1 7.77 9.27 -1.45
N PRO A 2 8.20 7.99 -1.43
CA PRO A 2 7.42 6.91 -0.79
C PRO A 2 7.20 7.12 0.72
N VAL A 3 8.20 7.68 1.39
CA VAL A 3 8.16 7.96 2.84
C VAL A 3 7.08 8.98 3.20
N ILE A 4 6.98 10.07 2.44
CA ILE A 4 6.02 11.16 2.69
C ILE A 4 4.59 10.61 2.56
N LEU A 5 4.33 9.87 1.49
CA LEU A 5 3.04 9.20 1.28
C LEU A 5 2.69 8.24 2.40
N LEU A 6 3.65 7.43 2.85
CA LEU A 6 3.39 6.42 3.88
C LEU A 6 3.12 7.04 5.26
N GLN A 7 3.87 8.09 5.62
CA GLN A 7 3.64 8.83 6.87
C GLN A 7 2.28 9.51 6.86
N SER A 8 1.96 10.27 5.81
CA SER A 8 0.68 10.97 5.71
C SER A 8 -0.48 9.97 5.71
N PHE A 9 -0.35 8.86 5.00
CA PHE A 9 -1.36 7.80 4.97
C PHE A 9 -1.66 7.24 6.37
N LEU A 10 -0.64 6.89 7.16
CA LEU A 10 -0.82 6.35 8.51
C LEU A 10 -1.50 7.37 9.45
N VAL A 11 -1.12 8.64 9.38
CA VAL A 11 -1.72 9.71 10.19
C VAL A 11 -3.19 9.90 9.84
N TRP A 12 -3.53 10.02 8.56
CA TRP A 12 -4.91 10.14 8.10
C TRP A 12 -5.74 8.92 8.49
N GLN A 13 -5.17 7.73 8.38
CA GLN A 13 -5.85 6.50 8.74
C GLN A 13 -6.17 6.43 10.24
N LEU A 14 -5.28 6.93 11.10
CA LEU A 14 -5.52 6.99 12.54
C LEU A 14 -6.63 8.00 12.87
N ILE A 15 -6.59 9.19 12.28
CA ILE A 15 -7.63 10.23 12.44
C ILE A 15 -9.00 9.70 12.00
N LEU A 16 -9.09 9.17 10.77
CA LEU A 16 -10.34 8.66 10.21
C LEU A 16 -10.86 7.44 10.96
N SER A 17 -9.97 6.61 11.54
CA SER A 17 -10.39 5.49 12.37
C SER A 17 -11.02 5.94 13.70
N VAL A 18 -10.53 7.03 14.31
CA VAL A 18 -11.19 7.61 15.49
C VAL A 18 -12.54 8.21 15.10
N LEU A 19 -12.61 8.96 14.01
CA LEU A 19 -13.82 9.67 13.60
C LEU A 19 -14.93 8.74 13.08
N ILE A 20 -14.59 7.77 12.22
CA ILE A 20 -15.59 6.92 11.53
C ILE A 20 -15.91 5.66 12.34
N LEU A 21 -14.91 5.02 12.95
CA LEU A 21 -15.11 3.77 13.71
C LEU A 21 -15.29 4.01 15.21
N GLY A 22 -15.06 5.24 15.71
CA GLY A 22 -15.17 5.56 17.13
C GLY A 22 -14.16 4.81 18.02
N ARG A 23 -13.03 4.35 17.45
CA ARG A 23 -12.04 3.59 18.22
C ARG A 23 -11.31 4.48 19.23
N LYS A 24 -11.23 4.00 20.48
CA LYS A 24 -10.34 4.56 21.50
C LYS A 24 -8.99 3.86 21.44
N TYR A 25 -7.94 4.61 21.12
CA TYR A 25 -6.57 4.10 21.11
C TYR A 25 -5.95 4.25 22.51
N ARG A 26 -5.27 3.19 22.97
CA ARG A 26 -4.48 3.27 24.22
C ARG A 26 -3.13 3.96 23.93
N ALA A 27 -2.53 4.60 24.93
CA ALA A 27 -1.22 5.25 24.81
C ALA A 27 -0.14 4.33 24.19
N ASN A 28 -0.14 3.05 24.53
CA ASN A 28 0.81 2.06 23.99
C ASN A 28 0.64 1.83 22.47
N GLN A 29 -0.58 1.96 21.93
CA GLN A 29 -0.85 1.83 20.50
C GLN A 29 -0.39 3.08 19.74
N ILE A 30 -0.58 4.25 20.34
CA ILE A 30 -0.06 5.52 19.79
C ILE A 30 1.47 5.46 19.77
N PHE A 31 2.09 5.03 20.87
CA PHE A 31 3.54 4.86 20.97
C PHE A 31 4.07 3.83 19.96
N GLY A 32 3.42 2.67 19.82
CA GLY A 32 3.77 1.68 18.81
C GLY A 32 3.68 2.24 17.38
N CYS A 33 2.66 3.03 17.07
CA CYS A 33 2.50 3.67 15.76
C CYS A 33 3.59 4.72 15.49
N LEU A 34 3.94 5.53 16.49
CA LEU A 34 5.04 6.49 16.41
C LEU A 34 6.38 5.79 16.19
N LEU A 35 6.62 4.70 16.91
CA LEU A 35 7.84 3.90 16.78
C LEU A 35 7.97 3.26 15.39
N VAL A 36 6.87 2.71 14.85
CA VAL A 36 6.85 2.21 13.45
C VAL A 36 7.16 3.34 12.47
N THR A 37 6.55 4.51 12.65
CA THR A 37 6.77 5.67 11.78
C THR A 37 8.25 6.10 11.80
N ALA A 38 8.84 6.20 13.00
CA ALA A 38 10.25 6.52 13.17
C ALA A 38 11.18 5.46 12.54
N GLY A 39 10.86 4.17 12.72
CA GLY A 39 11.63 3.06 12.12
C GLY A 39 11.63 3.09 10.59
N VAL A 40 10.49 3.40 9.96
CA VAL A 40 10.37 3.57 8.50
C VAL A 40 11.19 4.76 8.02
N ILE A 41 11.09 5.89 8.71
CA ILE A 41 11.88 7.10 8.35
C ILE A 41 13.36 6.77 8.36
N LEU A 42 13.83 6.14 9.43
CA LEU A 42 15.23 5.80 9.59
C LEU A 42 15.70 4.78 8.54
N ALA A 43 14.90 3.75 8.28
CA ALA A 43 15.22 2.73 7.28
C ALA A 43 15.28 3.33 5.86
N VAL A 44 14.33 4.18 5.48
CA VAL A 44 14.31 4.73 4.11
C VAL A 44 15.27 5.91 3.94
N ALA A 45 15.47 6.73 4.96
CA ALA A 45 16.46 7.81 4.93
C ALA A 45 17.89 7.27 4.74
N SER A 46 18.19 6.08 5.26
CA SER A 46 19.50 5.44 5.08
C SER A 46 19.80 4.97 3.65
N GLY A 47 18.77 4.80 2.80
CA GLY A 47 18.93 4.46 1.38
C GLY A 47 18.82 5.67 0.45
N ALA A 48 18.33 6.81 0.94
CA ALA A 48 18.28 8.05 0.18
C ALA A 48 19.64 8.75 0.29
N ASN A 49 20.54 8.48 -0.67
CA ASN A 49 21.77 9.23 -0.80
C ASN A 49 21.43 10.72 -0.85
N SER A 50 22.15 11.52 -0.06
CA SER A 50 21.92 12.93 0.26
C SER A 50 21.96 13.86 -0.98
N GLY A 51 20.97 13.75 -1.84
CA GLY A 51 20.63 14.74 -2.85
C GLY A 51 19.65 15.77 -2.28
N PRO A 52 19.63 17.02 -2.77
CA PRO A 52 18.68 18.04 -2.36
C PRO A 52 17.26 17.69 -2.85
N PHE A 53 16.62 16.72 -2.19
CA PHE A 53 15.32 16.12 -2.56
C PHE A 53 14.12 17.07 -2.39
N LEU A 54 14.32 18.30 -1.90
CA LEU A 54 13.26 19.23 -1.56
C LEU A 54 13.41 20.63 -2.18
N SER A 55 14.49 20.92 -2.91
CA SER A 55 14.75 22.29 -3.37
C SER A 55 14.05 22.67 -4.68
N ASP A 56 13.58 21.70 -5.47
CA ASP A 56 13.07 21.97 -6.83
C ASP A 56 11.61 21.49 -7.07
N VAL A 57 10.97 20.90 -6.07
CA VAL A 57 9.58 20.42 -6.21
C VAL A 57 8.64 21.49 -5.67
N LYS A 58 7.95 22.22 -6.58
CA LYS A 58 6.84 23.11 -6.22
C LYS A 58 5.93 22.41 -5.20
N LEU A 59 5.74 23.05 -4.03
CA LEU A 59 4.93 22.58 -2.88
C LEU A 59 3.55 22.00 -3.26
N PHE A 60 3.04 22.36 -4.43
CA PHE A 60 1.85 21.82 -5.06
C PHE A 60 1.79 20.28 -5.11
N TRP A 61 2.82 19.62 -5.63
CA TRP A 61 2.78 18.15 -5.80
C TRP A 61 2.78 17.38 -4.48
N PRO A 62 3.63 17.74 -3.49
CA PRO A 62 3.51 17.21 -2.12
C PRO A 62 2.12 17.41 -1.52
N ALA A 63 1.50 18.59 -1.69
CA ALA A 63 0.16 18.85 -1.17
C ALA A 63 -0.91 17.95 -1.82
N VAL A 64 -0.87 17.76 -3.14
CA VAL A 64 -1.76 16.84 -3.87
C VAL A 64 -1.58 15.39 -3.38
N LEU A 65 -0.33 14.97 -3.14
CA LEU A 65 -0.04 13.63 -2.61
C LEU A 65 -0.58 13.43 -1.20
N MET A 66 -0.45 14.44 -0.32
CA MET A 66 -1.04 14.41 1.01
C MET A 66 -2.57 14.30 0.95
N ALA A 67 -3.23 15.08 0.09
CA ALA A 67 -4.67 15.01 -0.09
C ALA A 67 -5.12 13.64 -0.64
N SER A 68 -4.41 13.09 -1.62
CA SER A 68 -4.68 11.76 -2.17
C SER A 68 -4.52 10.66 -1.11
N SER A 69 -3.55 10.80 -0.21
CA SER A 69 -3.33 9.83 0.87
C SER A 69 -4.50 9.77 1.85
N ALA A 70 -5.19 10.90 2.09
CA ALA A 70 -6.38 10.95 2.93
C ALA A 70 -7.55 10.17 2.31
N CYS A 71 -7.77 10.32 1.00
CA CYS A 71 -8.80 9.56 0.29
C CYS A 71 -8.51 8.05 0.31
N HIS A 72 -7.24 7.68 0.11
CA HIS A 72 -6.81 6.28 0.17
C HIS A 72 -6.99 5.69 1.57
N ALA A 73 -6.62 6.44 2.62
CA ALA A 73 -6.83 6.05 4.01
C ALA A 73 -8.34 5.90 4.31
N GLY A 74 -9.16 6.83 3.85
CA GLY A 74 -10.62 6.76 3.96
C GLY A 74 -11.20 5.50 3.34
N ALA A 75 -10.79 5.15 2.13
CA ALA A 75 -11.22 3.91 1.47
C ALA A 75 -10.86 2.65 2.29
N SER A 76 -9.67 2.62 2.91
CA SER A 76 -9.24 1.52 3.78
C SER A 76 -10.09 1.42 5.05
N ILE A 77 -10.39 2.57 5.68
CA ILE A 77 -11.22 2.64 6.89
C ILE A 77 -12.68 2.30 6.60
N ILE A 78 -13.24 2.76 5.48
CA ILE A 78 -14.60 2.42 5.06
C ILE A 78 -14.72 0.91 4.80
N LYS A 79 -13.71 0.28 4.18
CA LYS A 79 -13.69 -1.19 4.04
C LYS A 79 -13.72 -1.89 5.40
N GLU A 80 -12.94 -1.43 6.39
CA GLU A 80 -13.01 -1.96 7.77
C GLU A 80 -14.41 -1.77 8.37
N PHE A 81 -15.02 -0.59 8.19
CA PHE A 81 -16.38 -0.32 8.64
C PHE A 81 -17.40 -1.29 8.04
N VAL A 82 -17.34 -1.55 6.72
CA VAL A 82 -18.23 -2.50 6.02
C VAL A 82 -18.08 -3.91 6.59
N PHE A 83 -16.85 -4.35 6.90
CA PHE A 83 -16.64 -5.67 7.54
C PHE A 83 -17.24 -5.73 8.95
N ILE A 84 -17.13 -4.66 9.73
CA ILE A 84 -17.66 -4.58 11.10
C ILE A 84 -19.20 -4.51 11.07
N ASP A 85 -19.79 -3.63 10.27
CA ASP A 85 -21.23 -3.46 10.17
C ASP A 85 -21.89 -4.69 9.55
N GLY A 86 -21.29 -5.27 8.51
CA GLY A 86 -21.74 -6.53 7.93
C GLY A 86 -21.78 -7.66 8.95
N ALA A 87 -20.78 -7.76 9.84
CA ALA A 87 -20.79 -8.76 10.92
C ALA A 87 -21.93 -8.56 11.93
N LYS A 88 -22.29 -7.30 12.23
CA LYS A 88 -23.44 -6.96 13.09
C LYS A 88 -24.77 -7.34 12.42
N ARG A 89 -24.94 -6.98 11.14
CA ARG A 89 -26.16 -7.22 10.35
C ARG A 89 -26.38 -8.70 10.04
N LEU A 90 -25.32 -9.48 9.88
CA LEU A 90 -25.37 -10.90 9.50
C LEU A 90 -25.27 -11.86 10.71
N LYS A 91 -25.67 -11.43 11.91
CA LYS A 91 -25.68 -12.24 13.15
C LYS A 91 -24.34 -12.95 13.43
N GLY A 92 -23.22 -12.26 13.21
CA GLY A 92 -21.88 -12.77 13.46
C GLY A 92 -21.16 -13.39 12.25
N LYS A 93 -21.84 -13.59 11.10
CA LYS A 93 -21.17 -13.96 9.85
C LYS A 93 -20.54 -12.71 9.22
N ARG A 94 -19.24 -12.71 8.97
CA ARG A 94 -18.57 -11.58 8.29
C ARG A 94 -18.86 -11.63 6.79
N PRO A 95 -19.03 -10.47 6.11
CA PRO A 95 -19.10 -10.43 4.65
C PRO A 95 -17.91 -11.15 4.01
N ASP A 96 -18.16 -11.80 2.88
CA ASP A 96 -17.09 -12.46 2.13
C ASP A 96 -16.11 -11.41 1.59
N ILE A 97 -14.82 -11.71 1.70
CA ILE A 97 -13.72 -10.88 1.20
C ILE A 97 -13.86 -10.71 -0.31
N PHE A 98 -14.26 -11.77 -1.01
CA PHE A 98 -14.41 -11.74 -2.46
C PHE A 98 -15.48 -10.75 -2.91
N VAL A 99 -16.59 -10.64 -2.19
CA VAL A 99 -17.66 -9.67 -2.51
C VAL A 99 -17.12 -8.25 -2.36
N VAL A 100 -16.53 -7.93 -1.21
CA VAL A 100 -16.01 -6.57 -0.94
C VAL A 100 -14.89 -6.20 -1.91
N ASN A 101 -13.99 -7.13 -2.22
CA ASN A 101 -12.90 -6.91 -3.17
C ASN A 101 -13.43 -6.71 -4.59
N SER A 102 -14.33 -7.57 -5.06
CA SER A 102 -14.89 -7.50 -6.42
C SER A 102 -15.69 -6.22 -6.65
N PHE A 103 -16.53 -5.80 -5.69
CA PHE A 103 -17.21 -4.51 -5.79
C PHE A 103 -16.21 -3.34 -5.79
N GLY A 104 -15.21 -3.38 -4.89
CA GLY A 104 -14.17 -2.35 -4.85
C GLY A 104 -13.39 -2.24 -6.18
N SER A 105 -12.94 -3.36 -6.73
CA SER A 105 -12.22 -3.42 -8.01
C SER A 105 -13.11 -3.05 -9.20
N GLY A 106 -14.39 -3.44 -9.18
CA GLY A 106 -15.35 -3.11 -10.23
C GLY A 106 -15.60 -1.61 -10.33
N PHE A 107 -15.88 -0.94 -9.20
CA PHE A 107 -16.02 0.52 -9.17
C PHE A 107 -14.71 1.22 -9.48
N GLN A 108 -13.57 0.72 -8.98
CA GLN A 108 -12.26 1.26 -9.33
C GLN A 108 -12.02 1.23 -10.84
N ALA A 109 -12.31 0.10 -11.50
CA ALA A 109 -12.19 -0.01 -12.95
C ALA A 109 -13.11 1.00 -13.67
N LEU A 110 -14.37 1.09 -13.25
CA LEU A 110 -15.35 2.04 -13.81
C LEU A 110 -14.86 3.49 -13.71
N PHE A 111 -14.43 3.94 -12.53
CA PHE A 111 -13.93 5.31 -12.35
C PHE A 111 -12.62 5.55 -13.09
N VAL A 112 -11.73 4.56 -13.17
CA VAL A 112 -10.50 4.66 -13.97
C VAL A 112 -10.83 4.84 -15.45
N PHE A 113 -11.77 4.05 -15.99
CA PHE A 113 -12.20 4.20 -17.39
C PHE A 113 -12.86 5.56 -17.64
N LEU A 114 -13.69 6.04 -16.70
CA LEU A 114 -14.34 7.34 -16.80
C LEU A 114 -13.34 8.51 -16.74
N LEU A 115 -12.30 8.40 -15.91
CA LEU A 115 -11.25 9.41 -15.73
C LEU A 115 -10.11 9.29 -16.74
N LEU A 116 -10.04 8.19 -17.49
CA LEU A 116 -9.01 7.91 -18.49
C LEU A 116 -8.81 9.04 -19.51
N PRO A 117 -9.86 9.65 -20.12
CA PRO A 117 -9.68 10.78 -21.03
C PRO A 117 -9.01 11.99 -20.36
N PHE A 118 -9.33 12.27 -19.10
CA PHE A 118 -8.73 13.35 -18.33
C PHE A 118 -7.26 13.05 -17.97
N LEU A 119 -6.98 11.84 -17.49
CA LEU A 119 -5.63 11.40 -17.13
C LEU A 119 -4.69 11.33 -18.35
N SER A 120 -5.21 10.96 -19.51
CA SER A 120 -4.45 10.94 -20.76
C SER A 120 -4.08 12.34 -21.24
N ASN A 121 -4.98 13.32 -21.07
CA ASN A 121 -4.68 14.71 -21.35
C ASN A 121 -3.58 15.26 -20.43
N LEU A 122 -3.60 14.91 -19.14
CA LEU A 122 -2.54 15.27 -18.18
C LEU A 122 -1.19 14.61 -18.49
N LYS A 123 -1.19 13.41 -19.09
CA LYS A 123 0.03 12.75 -19.59
C LYS A 123 0.51 13.28 -20.95
N GLY A 124 -0.21 14.21 -21.57
CA GLY A 124 0.14 14.79 -22.86
C GLY A 124 -0.27 13.96 -24.08
N ILE A 125 -1.20 13.00 -23.94
CA ILE A 125 -1.70 12.18 -25.05
C ILE A 125 -3.00 12.80 -25.58
N PRO A 126 -3.07 13.18 -26.88
CA PRO A 126 -4.29 13.71 -27.46
C PRO A 126 -5.42 12.68 -27.43
N LEU A 127 -6.64 13.13 -27.10
CA LEU A 127 -7.83 12.27 -26.96
C LEU A 127 -8.14 11.43 -28.21
N ALA A 128 -7.80 11.95 -29.40
CA ALA A 128 -7.97 11.26 -30.67
C ALA A 128 -7.08 10.02 -30.83
N GLU A 129 -5.90 9.99 -30.19
CA GLU A 129 -4.97 8.87 -30.27
C GLU A 129 -5.20 7.82 -29.17
N LEU A 130 -6.09 8.10 -28.21
CA LEU A 130 -6.34 7.22 -27.07
C LEU A 130 -6.80 5.81 -27.48
N PRO A 131 -7.73 5.63 -28.43
CA PRO A 131 -8.12 4.28 -28.88
C PRO A 131 -6.98 3.54 -29.56
N ALA A 132 -6.18 4.25 -30.36
CA ALA A 132 -5.00 3.69 -31.01
C ALA A 132 -3.92 3.29 -29.99
N TYR A 133 -3.74 4.07 -28.93
CA TYR A 133 -2.83 3.78 -27.82
C TYR A 133 -3.26 2.52 -27.05
N ILE A 134 -4.55 2.39 -26.73
CA ILE A 134 -5.10 1.18 -26.07
C ILE A 134 -4.92 -0.04 -26.97
N ASN A 135 -5.21 0.09 -28.27
CA ASN A 135 -5.08 -1.02 -29.21
C ASN A 135 -3.61 -1.46 -29.38
N ARG A 136 -2.66 -0.53 -29.44
CA ARG A 136 -1.22 -0.83 -29.43
C ARG A 136 -0.79 -1.52 -28.13
N GLY A 137 -1.32 -1.09 -26.99
CA GLY A 137 -1.09 -1.73 -25.70
C GLY A 137 -1.66 -3.16 -25.64
N ALA A 138 -2.86 -3.38 -26.16
CA ALA A 138 -3.49 -4.70 -26.24
C ALA A 138 -2.74 -5.64 -27.20
N ALA A 139 -2.33 -5.15 -28.36
CA ALA A 139 -1.50 -5.89 -29.31
C ALA A 139 -0.16 -6.30 -28.70
N CYS A 140 0.49 -5.39 -27.95
CA CYS A 140 1.71 -5.70 -27.20
C CYS A 140 1.47 -6.72 -26.08
N PHE A 141 0.37 -6.58 -25.32
CA PHE A 141 0.02 -7.50 -24.23
C PHE A 141 -0.26 -8.91 -24.75
N LEU A 142 -1.05 -9.04 -25.82
CA LEU A 142 -1.38 -10.33 -26.44
C LEU A 142 -0.26 -10.87 -27.33
N ASN A 143 0.83 -10.11 -27.51
CA ASN A 143 1.93 -10.41 -28.42
C ASN A 143 1.45 -10.68 -29.87
N ILE A 144 0.39 -9.99 -30.29
CA ILE A 144 -0.20 -10.09 -31.63
C ILE A 144 0.43 -8.98 -32.48
N GLY A 145 1.45 -9.33 -33.25
CA GLY A 145 2.15 -8.43 -34.17
C GLY A 145 3.64 -8.40 -33.90
N GLY A 146 4.39 -9.29 -34.56
CA GLY A 146 5.84 -9.47 -34.42
C GLY A 146 6.70 -8.29 -34.93
N ASN A 147 6.22 -7.05 -34.86
CA ASN A 147 6.90 -5.85 -35.34
C ASN A 147 6.91 -4.66 -34.37
N LEU A 148 6.49 -4.86 -33.10
CA LEU A 148 6.70 -3.88 -32.03
C LEU A 148 8.01 -4.23 -31.31
N LYS A 149 9.06 -3.44 -31.56
CA LYS A 149 10.46 -3.70 -31.12
C LYS A 149 10.68 -3.78 -29.61
N ASP A 150 9.67 -3.52 -28.76
CA ASP A 150 9.85 -3.37 -27.31
C ASP A 150 8.88 -4.23 -26.44
N CYS A 151 8.19 -5.24 -27.00
CA CYS A 151 7.27 -6.09 -26.24
C CYS A 151 7.93 -7.33 -25.60
N HIS A 152 9.18 -7.22 -25.18
CA HIS A 152 9.91 -8.33 -24.56
C HIS A 152 9.28 -8.73 -23.22
N GLY A 153 8.86 -10.01 -23.12
CA GLY A 153 8.29 -10.58 -21.89
C GLY A 153 6.75 -10.52 -21.80
N ALA A 154 6.04 -9.98 -22.79
CA ALA A 154 4.59 -10.10 -22.88
C ALA A 154 4.18 -11.47 -23.47
N PRO A 155 3.10 -12.12 -22.97
CA PRO A 155 2.17 -11.71 -21.92
C PRO A 155 2.60 -12.08 -20.48
N LEU A 156 3.65 -12.90 -20.33
CA LEU A 156 3.97 -13.59 -19.07
C LEU A 156 4.30 -12.61 -17.93
N LEU A 157 5.12 -11.59 -18.18
CA LEU A 157 5.54 -10.63 -17.17
C LEU A 157 4.37 -9.75 -16.67
N PRO A 158 3.52 -9.17 -17.55
CA PRO A 158 2.27 -8.54 -17.14
C PRO A 158 1.31 -9.47 -16.37
N LEU A 159 1.16 -10.73 -16.81
CA LEU A 159 0.30 -11.70 -16.12
C LEU A 159 0.80 -12.02 -14.72
N LEU A 160 2.10 -12.22 -14.55
CA LEU A 160 2.72 -12.46 -13.24
C LEU A 160 2.54 -11.24 -12.33
N PHE A 161 2.70 -10.03 -12.86
CA PHE A 161 2.43 -8.80 -12.13
C PHE A 161 0.97 -8.73 -11.66
N ILE A 162 0.00 -9.02 -12.52
CA ILE A 162 -1.43 -9.04 -12.17
C ILE A 162 -1.70 -10.08 -11.07
N ALA A 163 -1.18 -11.30 -11.23
CA ALA A 163 -1.37 -12.38 -10.26
C ALA A 163 -0.81 -12.01 -8.88
N MET A 164 0.40 -11.46 -8.83
CA MET A 164 1.02 -11.02 -7.57
C MET A 164 0.29 -9.85 -6.92
N ASN A 165 -0.15 -8.85 -7.70
CA ASN A 165 -0.96 -7.74 -7.16
C ASN A 165 -2.30 -8.22 -6.61
N MET A 166 -2.95 -9.18 -7.29
CA MET A 166 -4.20 -9.76 -6.82
C MET A 166 -4.00 -10.55 -5.53
N ALA A 167 -2.96 -11.38 -5.46
CA ALA A 167 -2.60 -12.11 -4.25
C ALA A 167 -2.28 -11.17 -3.08
N PHE A 168 -1.56 -10.07 -3.33
CA PHE A 168 -1.26 -9.04 -2.34
C PHE A 168 -2.53 -8.35 -1.82
N ASN A 169 -3.42 -7.91 -2.72
CA ASN A 169 -4.67 -7.25 -2.34
C ASN A 169 -5.58 -8.18 -1.51
N ILE A 170 -5.70 -9.45 -1.88
CA ILE A 170 -6.46 -10.46 -1.11
C ILE A 170 -5.82 -10.67 0.26
N SER A 171 -4.50 -10.78 0.33
CA SER A 171 -3.76 -10.98 1.58
C SER A 171 -3.96 -9.81 2.56
N VAL A 172 -3.87 -8.57 2.08
CA VAL A 172 -4.12 -7.37 2.88
C VAL A 172 -5.57 -7.35 3.37
N LEU A 173 -6.55 -7.67 2.53
CA LEU A 173 -7.96 -7.75 2.94
C LEU A 173 -8.22 -8.83 3.98
N ASN A 174 -7.59 -9.99 3.86
CA ASN A 174 -7.68 -11.04 4.88
C ASN A 174 -7.12 -10.55 6.22
N LEU A 175 -6.03 -9.77 6.17
CA LEU A 175 -5.44 -9.12 7.35
C LEU A 175 -6.37 -8.06 7.97
N VAL A 176 -7.02 -7.23 7.15
CA VAL A 176 -8.04 -6.27 7.60
C VAL A 176 -9.21 -7.01 8.26
N LYS A 177 -9.67 -8.10 7.66
CA LYS A 177 -10.77 -8.92 8.20
C LYS A 177 -10.41 -9.48 9.58
N MET A 178 -9.21 -9.99 9.78
CA MET A 178 -8.79 -10.60 11.06
C MET A 178 -8.39 -9.56 12.12
N SER A 179 -7.91 -8.39 11.71
CA SER A 179 -7.31 -7.39 12.59
C SER A 179 -7.94 -6.00 12.47
N THR A 180 -7.18 -5.03 11.97
CA THR A 180 -7.55 -3.61 11.79
C THR A 180 -6.88 -3.13 10.51
N ALA A 181 -7.48 -2.14 9.85
CA ALA A 181 -6.88 -1.51 8.68
C ALA A 181 -5.48 -0.96 9.01
N LEU A 182 -5.30 -0.41 10.22
CA LEU A 182 -4.00 0.07 10.70
C LEU A 182 -2.95 -1.04 10.77
N VAL A 183 -3.27 -2.22 11.34
CA VAL A 183 -2.30 -3.32 11.41
C VAL A 183 -1.98 -3.84 10.01
N ALA A 184 -2.99 -3.98 9.14
CA ALA A 184 -2.76 -4.38 7.76
C ALA A 184 -1.81 -3.41 7.03
N SER A 185 -1.96 -2.11 7.29
CA SER A 185 -1.12 -1.06 6.68
C SER A 185 0.30 -1.04 7.27
N LEU A 186 0.44 -1.24 8.58
CA LEU A 186 1.75 -1.37 9.25
C LEU A 186 2.49 -2.65 8.80
N THR A 187 1.77 -3.76 8.60
CA THR A 187 2.34 -5.00 8.07
C THR A 187 2.71 -4.86 6.59
N ALA A 188 1.90 -4.18 5.77
CA ALA A 188 2.29 -3.87 4.39
C ALA A 188 3.52 -2.93 4.35
N THR A 189 3.65 -2.03 5.32
CA THR A 189 4.79 -1.13 5.46
C THR A 189 6.10 -1.89 5.73
N LEU A 190 6.06 -3.02 6.44
CA LEU A 190 7.21 -3.90 6.63
C LEU A 190 7.73 -4.53 5.33
N ALA A 191 6.87 -4.70 4.32
CA ALA A 191 7.29 -5.29 3.05
C ALA A 191 8.33 -4.41 2.33
N VAL A 192 8.33 -3.09 2.56
CA VAL A 192 9.27 -2.15 1.95
C VAL A 192 10.71 -2.39 2.43
N PRO A 193 11.04 -2.30 3.73
CA PRO A 193 12.38 -2.64 4.21
C PRO A 193 12.71 -4.11 3.97
N LEU A 194 11.75 -5.03 4.08
CA LEU A 194 12.03 -6.44 3.77
C LEU A 194 12.48 -6.63 2.31
N SER A 195 11.85 -5.93 1.37
CA SER A 195 12.25 -5.98 -0.05
C SER A 195 13.64 -5.39 -0.26
N ILE A 196 13.97 -4.27 0.41
CA ILE A 196 15.32 -3.69 0.37
C ILE A 196 16.34 -4.67 0.91
N TYR A 197 16.06 -5.33 2.04
CA TYR A 197 16.93 -6.35 2.62
C TYR A 197 17.17 -7.53 1.67
N VAL A 198 16.10 -8.06 1.07
CA VAL A 198 16.17 -9.19 0.13
C VAL A 198 16.93 -8.80 -1.15
N LEU A 199 16.73 -7.59 -1.67
CA LEU A 199 17.42 -7.10 -2.86
C LEU A 199 18.89 -6.74 -2.62
N SER A 200 19.29 -6.46 -1.36
CA SER A 200 20.69 -6.27 -0.98
C SER A 200 21.46 -7.58 -0.79
N LEU A 201 20.79 -8.73 -0.74
CA LEU A 201 21.48 -10.03 -0.75
C LEU A 201 22.10 -10.28 -2.13
N PRO A 202 23.25 -10.99 -2.20
CA PRO A 202 23.85 -11.39 -3.47
C PRO A 202 22.95 -12.42 -4.16
N LEU A 203 21.95 -11.93 -4.89
CA LEU A 203 21.06 -12.74 -5.70
C LEU A 203 21.82 -13.23 -6.95
N PRO A 204 21.54 -14.46 -7.42
CA PRO A 204 22.29 -15.11 -8.51
C PRO A 204 22.29 -14.34 -9.86
N TYR A 205 21.45 -13.30 -10.00
CA TYR A 205 21.30 -12.50 -11.22
C TYR A 205 21.63 -11.00 -11.03
N ILE A 206 22.09 -10.55 -9.85
CA ILE A 206 22.48 -9.16 -9.59
C ILE A 206 23.93 -9.13 -9.09
N PRO A 207 24.91 -8.75 -9.92
CA PRO A 207 26.31 -8.67 -9.50
C PRO A 207 26.51 -7.38 -8.70
N GLY A 208 26.55 -7.50 -7.37
CA GLY A 208 26.84 -6.38 -6.46
C GLY A 208 25.94 -6.41 -5.23
N GLY A 209 26.23 -7.32 -4.29
CA GLY A 209 25.64 -7.24 -2.96
C GLY A 209 26.08 -5.94 -2.27
N THR A 210 25.14 -5.02 -2.05
CA THR A 210 25.40 -3.75 -1.38
C THR A 210 25.47 -3.97 0.14
N ASN A 211 26.49 -3.45 0.80
CA ASN A 211 26.55 -3.45 2.27
C ASN A 211 25.39 -2.61 2.83
N LEU A 212 24.51 -3.26 3.60
CA LEU A 212 23.40 -2.61 4.29
C LEU A 212 23.95 -1.66 5.37
N SER A 213 23.50 -0.40 5.36
CA SER A 213 23.84 0.58 6.38
C SER A 213 23.34 0.13 7.76
N THR A 214 24.13 0.33 8.82
CA THR A 214 23.72 0.06 10.21
C THR A 214 22.43 0.80 10.57
N SER A 215 22.21 1.99 10.02
CA SER A 215 20.99 2.78 10.21
C SER A 215 19.74 2.09 9.66
N PHE A 216 19.89 1.33 8.57
CA PHE A 216 18.79 0.53 7.99
C PHE A 216 18.37 -0.59 8.94
N LEU A 217 19.35 -1.32 9.48
CA LEU A 217 19.10 -2.44 10.39
C LEU A 217 18.45 -1.98 11.69
N VAL A 218 18.93 -0.86 12.23
CA VAL A 218 18.32 -0.21 13.41
C VAL A 218 16.89 0.26 13.10
N GLY A 219 16.65 0.89 11.94
CA GLY A 219 15.32 1.29 11.51
C GLY A 219 14.34 0.11 11.38
N ALA A 220 14.79 -1.00 10.81
CA ALA A 220 14.00 -2.23 10.70
C ALA A 220 13.68 -2.84 12.08
N ALA A 221 14.66 -2.88 12.99
CA ALA A 221 14.46 -3.39 14.34
C ALA A 221 13.45 -2.54 15.14
N ILE A 222 13.56 -1.22 15.07
CA ILE A 222 12.62 -0.26 15.69
C ILE A 222 11.21 -0.47 15.14
N LEU A 223 11.08 -0.69 13.84
CA LEU A 223 9.80 -0.93 13.18
C LEU A 223 9.14 -2.22 13.70
N VAL A 224 9.89 -3.33 13.73
CA VAL A 224 9.41 -4.62 14.25
C VAL A 224 9.00 -4.50 15.72
N LEU A 225 9.80 -3.80 16.53
CA LEU A 225 9.49 -3.55 17.94
C LEU A 225 8.20 -2.73 18.10
N GLY A 226 8.00 -1.70 17.27
CA GLY A 226 6.77 -0.89 17.26
C GLY A 226 5.53 -1.72 16.94
N LEU A 227 5.64 -2.66 16.00
CA LEU A 227 4.55 -3.57 15.65
C LEU A 227 4.25 -4.57 16.79
N LEU A 228 5.28 -5.07 17.48
CA LEU A 228 5.12 -5.95 18.64
C LEU A 228 4.42 -5.22 19.80
N LEU A 229 4.86 -4.00 20.12
CA LEU A 229 4.24 -3.15 21.15
C LEU A 229 2.78 -2.79 20.82
N TYR A 230 2.48 -2.55 19.55
CA TYR A 230 1.10 -2.29 19.10
C TYR A 230 0.19 -3.52 19.29
N ASN A 231 0.72 -4.74 19.08
CA ASN A 231 -0.05 -5.98 19.12
C ASN A 231 -0.11 -6.66 20.51
N LEU A 232 0.83 -6.39 21.41
CA LEU A 232 0.87 -6.95 22.77
C LEU A 232 -0.45 -6.79 23.56
N PRO A 233 -1.09 -5.60 23.58
CA PRO A 233 -2.33 -5.38 24.33
C PRO A 233 -3.53 -6.14 23.75
N LYS A 234 -3.58 -6.37 22.42
CA LYS A 234 -4.64 -7.17 21.78
C LYS A 234 -4.58 -8.63 22.24
N LYS A 235 -3.37 -9.18 22.40
CA LYS A 235 -3.17 -10.55 22.87
C LYS A 235 -3.53 -10.72 24.35
N LEU A 236 -3.19 -9.75 25.20
CA LEU A 236 -3.59 -9.77 26.62
C LEU A 236 -5.10 -9.65 26.82
N ALA A 237 -5.76 -8.73 26.11
CA ALA A 237 -7.20 -8.53 26.22
C ALA A 237 -8.03 -9.69 25.64
N GLY A 238 -7.48 -10.42 24.66
CA GLY A 238 -8.08 -11.67 24.16
C GLY A 238 -7.95 -12.81 25.17
N ARG A 239 -6.80 -12.93 25.85
CA ARG A 239 -6.55 -13.96 26.87
C ARG A 239 -7.46 -13.80 28.10
N MET A 240 -7.71 -12.56 28.52
CA MET A 240 -8.52 -12.23 29.68
C MET A 240 -10.05 -12.39 29.48
N LYS A 241 -10.50 -12.74 28.27
CA LYS A 241 -11.90 -13.08 27.94
C LYS A 241 -12.15 -14.59 27.81
N THR A 242 -11.08 -15.38 27.89
CA THR A 242 -11.11 -16.85 27.79
C THR A 242 -10.82 -17.54 29.12
N ASP A 243 -10.59 -16.76 30.18
CA ASP A 243 -10.57 -17.19 31.57
C ASP A 243 -11.81 -16.62 32.27
#